data_AF-A0A5R2MZG5-F1
#
_entry.id   AF-A0A5R2MZG5-F1
#
_cell.length_a   1.000
_cell.length_b   1.000
_cell.length_c   1.000
_cell.angle_alpha   90.00
_cell.angle_beta   90.00
_cell.angle_gamma   90.00
#
_symmetry.space_group_name_H-M   'P 1'
#
loop_
_entity.id
_entity.type
_entity.pdbx_description
1 polymer ?
#
loop_
_entity_poly.entity_id
_entity_poly.type
_entity_poly.pdbx_seq_one_letter_code
_entity_poly.pdbx_strand_id
1 'polypeptide(L)'
;LETIVSEREDIIEAIRKLRQAIQSLNREGRERLLAAFDVVNSHFQRLFSHLFGGGTAELQLIESEDPLEAGLEILARPPGKKPQTMTLLSGGEQALTAMSLIFAVFLTNPAPICVLDEVDAP
;
A
#
# COMPACT_ATOMS: atom_id res chain seq x y z
N LEU A 1 -38.25 30.85 17.24
CA LEU A 1 -38.60 29.96 16.12
C LEU A 1 -37.70 30.24 14.92
N GLU A 2 -37.63 31.49 14.42
CA GLU A 2 -36.71 31.87 13.32
C GLU A 2 -35.24 31.56 13.59
N THR A 3 -34.73 31.87 14.79
CA THR A 3 -33.33 31.59 15.17
C THR A 3 -32.97 30.11 15.08
N ILE A 4 -33.86 29.22 15.53
CA ILE A 4 -33.66 27.76 15.49
C ILE A 4 -33.69 27.24 14.05
N VAL A 5 -34.52 27.84 13.18
CA VAL A 5 -34.56 27.49 11.76
C VAL A 5 -33.26 27.91 11.06
N SER A 6 -32.76 29.12 11.34
CA SER A 6 -31.47 29.61 10.82
C SER A 6 -30.29 28.72 11.26
N GLU A 7 -30.19 28.42 12.56
CA GLU A 7 -29.12 27.55 13.08
C GLU A 7 -29.16 26.14 12.47
N ARG A 8 -30.36 25.60 12.25
CA ARG A 8 -30.54 24.32 11.56
C ARG A 8 -30.05 24.39 10.10
N GLU A 9 -30.37 25.47 9.40
CA GLU A 9 -29.92 25.68 8.01
C GLU A 9 -28.40 25.82 7.93
N ASP A 10 -27.77 26.53 8.86
CA ASP A 10 -26.32 26.66 8.95
C ASP A 10 -25.63 25.32 9.19
N ILE A 11 -26.17 24.48 10.09
CA ILE A 11 -25.66 23.12 10.33
C ILE A 11 -25.80 22.26 9.06
N ILE A 12 -26.92 22.35 8.35
CA ILE A 12 -27.14 21.59 7.11
C ILE A 12 -26.14 22.03 6.03
N GLU A 13 -25.88 23.32 5.91
CA GLU A 13 -24.86 23.87 5.00
C GLU A 13 -23.46 23.38 5.36
N ALA A 14 -23.10 23.44 6.65
CA ALA A 14 -21.81 22.94 7.14
C ALA A 14 -21.62 21.45 6.86
N ILE A 15 -22.64 20.62 7.10
CA ILE A 15 -22.63 19.19 6.77
C ILE A 15 -22.41 18.98 5.26
N ARG A 16 -23.07 19.77 4.41
CA ARG A 16 -22.91 19.66 2.96
C ARG A 16 -21.48 19.96 2.53
N LYS A 17 -20.90 21.05 3.05
CA LYS A 17 -19.51 21.44 2.78
C LYS A 17 -18.51 20.38 3.24
N LEU A 18 -18.70 19.84 4.45
CA LEU A 18 -17.84 18.76 4.97
C LEU A 18 -17.91 17.50 4.10
N ARG A 19 -19.11 17.10 3.66
CA ARG A 19 -19.28 15.93 2.76
C ARG A 19 -18.58 16.14 1.42
N GLN A 20 -18.67 17.34 0.84
CA GLN A 20 -17.96 17.66 -0.41
C GLN A 20 -16.43 17.65 -0.22
N ALA A 21 -15.94 18.20 0.89
CA ALA A 21 -14.52 18.18 1.22
C ALA A 21 -14.00 16.74 1.36
N ILE A 22 -14.74 15.87 2.07
CA ILE A 22 -14.41 14.44 2.22
C ILE A 22 -14.37 13.75 0.85
N GLN A 23 -15.36 14.00 -0.02
CA GLN A 23 -15.36 13.41 -1.36
C GLN A 23 -14.15 13.83 -2.19
N SER A 24 -13.77 15.11 -2.14
CA SER A 24 -12.58 15.59 -2.84
C SER A 24 -11.31 14.95 -2.30
N LEU A 25 -11.18 14.87 -0.97
CA LEU A 25 -10.03 14.26 -0.30
C LEU A 25 -9.92 12.76 -0.66
N ASN A 26 -11.04 12.03 -0.64
CA ASN A 26 -11.03 10.61 -0.99
C ASN A 26 -10.65 10.38 -2.47
N ARG A 27 -11.05 11.27 -3.38
CA ARG A 27 -10.62 11.18 -4.79
C ARG A 27 -9.11 11.38 -4.92
N GLU A 28 -8.57 12.43 -4.32
CA GLU A 28 -7.14 12.70 -4.32
C GLU A 28 -6.34 11.58 -3.64
N GLY A 29 -6.86 11.04 -2.53
CA GLY A 29 -6.29 9.92 -1.81
C GLY A 29 -6.17 8.67 -2.67
N ARG A 30 -7.23 8.31 -3.43
CA ARG A 30 -7.22 7.16 -4.36
C ARG A 30 -6.15 7.31 -5.44
N GLU A 31 -6.09 8.47 -6.08
CA GLU A 31 -5.11 8.74 -7.14
C GLU A 31 -3.68 8.63 -6.61
N ARG A 32 -3.40 9.22 -5.44
CA ARG A 32 -2.06 9.15 -4.82
C ARG A 32 -1.70 7.75 -4.36
N LEU A 33 -2.66 7.02 -3.79
CA LEU A 33 -2.43 5.66 -3.32
C LEU A 33 -2.07 4.74 -4.49
N LEU A 34 -2.84 4.78 -5.58
CA LEU A 34 -2.57 3.98 -6.79
C LEU A 34 -1.21 4.33 -7.40
N ALA A 35 -0.91 5.63 -7.52
CA ALA A 35 0.39 6.06 -8.04
C ALA A 35 1.56 5.57 -7.17
N ALA A 36 1.43 5.66 -5.84
CA ALA A 36 2.44 5.14 -4.92
C ALA A 36 2.56 3.62 -5.00
N PHE A 37 1.43 2.91 -5.07
CA PHE A 37 1.36 1.47 -5.19
C PHE A 37 2.11 0.98 -6.45
N ASP A 38 1.87 1.59 -7.61
CA ASP A 38 2.52 1.19 -8.86
C ASP A 38 4.04 1.37 -8.80
N VAL A 39 4.51 2.48 -8.21
CA VAL A 39 5.94 2.75 -8.04
C VAL A 39 6.59 1.74 -7.08
N VAL A 40 5.96 1.47 -5.94
CA VAL A 40 6.44 0.48 -4.97
C VAL A 40 6.45 -0.92 -5.59
N ASN A 41 5.39 -1.33 -6.28
CA ASN A 41 5.27 -2.64 -6.91
C ASN A 41 6.36 -2.84 -7.98
N SER A 42 6.65 -1.82 -8.78
CA SER A 42 7.74 -1.86 -9.77
C SER A 42 9.11 -2.05 -9.12
N HIS A 43 9.41 -1.30 -8.06
CA HIS A 43 10.66 -1.47 -7.32
C HIS A 43 10.74 -2.83 -6.64
N PHE A 44 9.64 -3.31 -6.07
CA PHE A 44 9.54 -4.59 -5.40
C PHE A 44 9.81 -5.75 -6.37
N GLN A 45 9.17 -5.78 -7.53
CA GLN A 45 9.39 -6.78 -8.58
C GLN A 45 10.87 -6.88 -8.95
N ARG A 46 11.52 -5.72 -9.17
CA ARG A 46 12.92 -5.64 -9.56
C ARG A 46 13.86 -6.11 -8.45
N LEU A 47 13.63 -5.65 -7.22
CA LEU A 47 14.46 -5.99 -6.07
C LEU A 47 14.33 -7.46 -5.70
N PHE A 48 13.11 -8.00 -5.71
CA PHE A 48 12.85 -9.41 -5.49
C PHE A 48 13.63 -10.27 -6.48
N SER A 49 13.49 -10.00 -7.79
CA SER A 49 14.19 -10.79 -8.82
C SER A 49 15.72 -10.70 -8.67
N HIS A 50 16.24 -9.53 -8.28
CA HIS A 50 17.66 -9.35 -8.01
C HIS A 50 18.15 -10.14 -6.78
N LEU A 51 17.43 -10.05 -5.66
CA LEU A 51 17.82 -10.68 -4.40
C LEU A 51 17.69 -12.20 -4.43
N PHE A 52 16.69 -12.71 -5.15
CA PHE A 52 16.48 -14.15 -5.33
C PHE A 52 17.28 -14.74 -6.51
N GLY A 53 17.97 -13.91 -7.31
CA GLY A 53 18.68 -14.37 -8.52
C GLY A 53 17.75 -14.89 -9.62
N GLY A 54 16.52 -14.39 -9.66
CA GLY A 54 15.46 -14.80 -10.57
C GLY A 54 14.09 -14.82 -9.88
N GLY A 55 13.09 -15.35 -10.58
CA GLY A 55 11.70 -15.33 -10.09
C GLY A 55 11.03 -13.97 -10.23
N THR A 56 9.80 -13.88 -9.74
CA THR A 56 8.92 -12.72 -9.85
C THR A 56 8.10 -12.57 -8.58
N ALA A 57 7.83 -11.36 -8.12
CA ALA A 57 6.89 -11.12 -7.04
C ALA A 57 6.14 -9.82 -7.29
N GLU A 58 4.86 -9.77 -6.95
CA GLU A 58 4.01 -8.61 -7.17
C GLU A 58 3.12 -8.32 -5.95
N LEU A 59 2.73 -7.06 -5.83
CA LEU A 59 1.69 -6.61 -4.92
C LEU A 59 0.34 -6.69 -5.62
N GLN A 60 -0.68 -7.17 -4.92
CA GLN A 60 -2.07 -7.20 -5.40
C GLN A 60 -2.99 -6.53 -4.39
N LEU A 61 -3.89 -5.69 -4.89
CA LEU A 61 -5.02 -5.18 -4.11
C LEU A 61 -6.13 -6.25 -4.13
N ILE A 62 -6.63 -6.62 -2.95
CA ILE A 62 -7.64 -7.66 -2.77
C ILE A 62 -8.86 -7.13 -2.00
N GLU A 63 -9.94 -7.91 -1.98
CA GLU A 63 -11.16 -7.69 -1.17
C GLU A 63 -12.05 -6.50 -1.56
N SER A 64 -11.53 -5.49 -2.25
CA SER A 64 -12.31 -4.34 -2.73
C SER A 64 -11.77 -3.78 -4.04
N GLU A 65 -12.66 -3.18 -4.84
CA GLU A 65 -12.27 -2.36 -6.01
C GLU A 65 -11.87 -0.94 -5.60
N ASP A 66 -12.27 -0.46 -4.41
CA ASP A 66 -11.82 0.83 -3.89
C ASP A 66 -10.43 0.67 -3.26
N PRO A 67 -9.38 1.32 -3.78
CA PRO A 67 -8.03 1.23 -3.21
C PRO A 67 -7.96 1.67 -1.74
N LEU A 68 -8.87 2.53 -1.28
CA LEU A 68 -8.91 2.98 0.12
C LEU A 68 -9.48 1.93 1.08
N GLU A 69 -10.18 0.93 0.55
CA GLU A 69 -10.80 -0.15 1.34
C GLU A 69 -10.17 -1.53 1.04
N ALA A 70 -9.32 -1.62 0.01
CA ALA A 70 -8.69 -2.86 -0.40
C ALA A 70 -7.60 -3.33 0.57
N GLY A 71 -7.53 -4.65 0.76
CA GLY A 71 -6.39 -5.30 1.39
C GLY A 71 -5.18 -5.36 0.45
N LEU A 72 -4.01 -5.67 1.02
CA LEU A 72 -2.76 -5.86 0.27
C LEU A 72 -2.29 -7.30 0.43
N GLU A 73 -2.08 -7.99 -0.70
CA GLU A 73 -1.48 -9.33 -0.72
C GLU A 73 -0.17 -9.32 -1.53
N ILE A 74 0.77 -10.14 -1.07
CA ILE A 74 2.06 -10.34 -1.75
C ILE A 74 2.03 -11.72 -2.40
N LEU A 75 2.12 -11.73 -3.73
CA LEU A 75 2.25 -12.95 -4.51
C LEU A 75 3.71 -13.08 -4.98
N ALA A 76 4.39 -14.12 -4.52
CA ALA A 76 5.79 -14.36 -4.83
C ALA A 76 5.98 -15.69 -5.55
N ARG A 77 6.88 -15.69 -6.53
CA ARG A 77 7.32 -16.86 -7.27
C ARG A 77 8.85 -16.92 -7.24
N PRO A 78 9.44 -17.54 -6.21
CA PRO A 78 10.87 -17.82 -6.17
C PRO A 78 11.34 -18.64 -7.38
N PRO A 79 12.62 -18.59 -7.75
CA PRO A 79 13.16 -19.31 -8.90
C PRO A 79 12.89 -20.82 -8.76
N GLY A 80 12.31 -21.42 -9.81
CA GLY A 80 11.97 -22.84 -9.83
C GLY A 80 10.70 -23.23 -9.07
N LYS A 81 10.00 -22.28 -8.42
CA LYS A 81 8.74 -22.54 -7.69
C LYS A 81 7.51 -22.00 -8.42
N LYS A 82 6.33 -22.46 -7.99
CA LYS A 82 5.03 -21.89 -8.39
C LYS A 82 4.77 -20.58 -7.62
N PRO A 83 3.92 -19.67 -8.14
CA PRO A 83 3.44 -18.52 -7.40
C PRO A 83 2.73 -18.94 -6.11
N GLN A 84 3.01 -18.26 -5.01
CA GLN A 84 2.47 -18.54 -3.68
C GLN A 84 2.30 -17.22 -2.93
N THR A 85 1.33 -17.18 -2.03
CA THR A 85 1.21 -16.08 -1.08
C THR A 85 2.37 -16.10 -0.09
N MET A 86 2.70 -14.93 0.49
CA MET A 86 3.82 -14.81 1.42
C MET A 86 3.76 -15.82 2.58
N THR A 87 2.56 -16.13 3.10
CA THR A 87 2.37 -17.08 4.21
C THR A 87 2.76 -18.53 3.88
N LEU A 88 2.84 -18.88 2.60
CA LEU A 88 3.20 -20.22 2.12
C LEU A 88 4.68 -20.40 1.78
N LEU A 89 5.45 -19.30 1.78
CA LEU A 89 6.89 -19.33 1.55
C LEU A 89 7.65 -19.93 2.76
N SER A 90 8.87 -20.44 2.54
CA SER A 90 9.74 -20.82 3.67
C SER A 90 10.20 -19.57 4.45
N GLY A 91 10.56 -19.71 5.72
CA GLY A 91 10.93 -18.57 6.57
C GLY A 91 12.04 -17.67 5.98
N GLY A 92 13.08 -18.27 5.39
CA GLY A 92 14.12 -17.49 4.70
C GLY A 92 13.62 -16.76 3.45
N GLU A 93 12.68 -17.36 2.70
CA GLU A 93 12.04 -16.70 1.56
C GLU A 93 11.09 -15.59 2.02
N GLN A 94 10.39 -15.77 3.14
CA GLN A 94 9.55 -14.73 3.74
C GLN A 94 10.39 -13.52 4.14
N ALA A 95 11.49 -13.75 4.86
CA ALA A 95 12.40 -12.68 5.28
C ALA A 95 12.96 -11.91 4.07
N LEU A 96 13.44 -12.62 3.04
CA LEU A 96 13.99 -11.98 1.85
C LEU A 96 12.91 -11.24 1.02
N THR A 97 11.69 -11.76 0.97
CA THR A 97 10.54 -11.10 0.34
C THR A 97 10.17 -9.82 1.09
N ALA A 98 10.08 -9.87 2.42
CA ALA A 98 9.80 -8.71 3.26
C ALA A 98 10.88 -7.64 3.11
N MET A 99 12.15 -8.02 3.15
CA MET A 99 13.28 -7.11 2.94
C MET A 99 13.24 -6.46 1.55
N SER A 100 12.89 -7.22 0.50
CA SER A 100 12.69 -6.68 -0.85
C SER A 100 11.61 -5.59 -0.88
N LEU A 101 10.51 -5.79 -0.14
CA LEU A 101 9.43 -4.80 -0.05
C LEU A 101 9.85 -3.56 0.74
N ILE A 102 10.51 -3.72 1.88
CA ILE A 102 11.01 -2.60 2.69
C ILE A 102 11.93 -1.71 1.85
N PHE A 103 12.86 -2.32 1.10
CA PHE A 103 13.73 -1.57 0.20
C PHE A 103 12.99 -0.93 -0.97
N ALA A 104 11.94 -1.57 -1.50
CA ALA A 104 11.12 -0.98 -2.56
C ALA A 104 10.39 0.29 -2.09
N VAL A 105 9.82 0.25 -0.88
CA VAL A 105 9.20 1.41 -0.25
C VAL A 105 10.24 2.50 0.00
N PHE A 106 11.42 2.13 0.51
CA PHE A 106 12.50 3.07 0.75
C PHE A 106 12.95 3.80 -0.53
N LEU A 107 13.05 3.10 -1.67
CA LEU A 107 13.41 3.73 -2.95
C LEU A 107 12.35 4.69 -3.48
N THR A 108 11.09 4.53 -3.07
CA THR A 108 9.98 5.38 -3.52
C THR A 108 10.01 6.76 -2.85
N ASN A 109 10.44 6.82 -1.58
CA ASN A 109 10.64 8.07 -0.85
C ASN A 109 11.87 7.95 0.06
N PRO A 110 13.08 8.14 -0.49
CA PRO A 110 14.32 7.84 0.22
C PRO A 110 14.55 8.81 1.37
N ALA A 111 14.59 8.26 2.60
CA ALA A 111 15.07 8.99 3.76
C ALA A 111 16.61 9.10 3.72
N PRO A 112 17.20 10.15 4.31
CA PRO A 112 18.66 10.32 4.29
C PRO A 112 19.42 9.19 5.01
N ILE A 113 18.79 8.53 5.98
CA ILE A 113 19.35 7.39 6.72
C ILE A 113 18.23 6.38 6.97
N CYS A 114 18.52 5.09 6.80
CA CYS A 114 17.66 3.97 7.20
C CYS A 114 18.46 3.04 8.11
N VAL A 115 17.94 2.78 9.32
CA VAL A 115 18.52 1.82 10.27
C VAL A 115 17.62 0.60 10.26
N LEU A 116 18.21 -0.56 9.96
CA LEU A 116 17.55 -1.85 9.98
C LEU A 116 18.12 -2.64 11.15
N ASP A 117 17.27 -2.99 12.10
CA ASP A 117 17.65 -3.80 13.27
C ASP A 117 16.92 -5.14 13.19
N GLU A 118 17.65 -6.24 13.40
CA GLU A 118 17.17 -7.63 13.37
C GLU A 118 16.31 -8.04 12.14
N VAL A 119 16.55 -7.44 10.96
CA VAL A 119 15.76 -7.72 9.74
C VAL A 119 15.96 -9.12 9.14
N ASP A 120 16.86 -9.90 9.71
CA ASP A 120 17.21 -11.27 9.36
C ASP A 120 16.88 -12.29 10.47
N ALA A 121 16.25 -11.86 11.58
CA ALA A 121 15.83 -12.78 12.64
C ALA A 121 14.58 -13.59 12.21
N PRO A 122 14.62 -14.93 12.31
CA PRO A 122 13.64 -15.85 11.72
C PRO A 122 12.27 -15.86 12.41
#